data_AF-A0A516V5V8-F1
#
_entry.id   AF-A0A516V5V8-F1
#
_cell.length_a   1.000
_cell.length_b   1.000
_cell.length_c   1.000
_cell.angle_alpha   90.00
_cell.angle_beta   90.00
_cell.angle_gamma   90.00
#
_symmetry.space_group_name_H-M   'P 1'
#
loop_
_entity.id
_entity.type
_entity.pdbx_description
1 polymer ?
#
loop_
_entity_poly.entity_id
_entity_poly.type
_entity_poly.pdbx_seq_one_letter_code
_entity_poly.pdbx_strand_id
1 'polypeptide(L)'
;MSTAYWCILVAALLPYVWYTAARAGAGRIDNHDPRSGMARLDEGRARRANNAQYNAFEAFAAFAAAVLMAQAAGVDPARIGMLAIAFVVLRVLHGVFYLANIHALRSLCWFAGFAVVVWLMAQAAMHVA
;
A
#
# COMPACT_ATOMS: atom_id res chain seq x y z
N MET A 1 -18.22 9.23 -0.58
CA MET A 1 -17.18 10.23 -0.91
C MET A 1 -16.13 10.35 0.19
N SER A 2 -16.47 10.74 1.43
CA SER A 2 -15.48 10.90 2.52
C SER A 2 -14.61 9.66 2.78
N THR A 3 -15.21 8.46 2.74
CA THR A 3 -14.53 7.19 2.97
C THR A 3 -13.31 6.98 2.07
N ALA A 4 -13.43 7.30 0.79
CA ALA A 4 -12.34 7.09 -0.17
C ALA A 4 -11.14 8.01 0.09
N TYR A 5 -11.39 9.26 0.51
CA TYR A 5 -10.33 10.18 0.93
C TYR A 5 -9.62 9.71 2.20
N TRP A 6 -10.36 9.19 3.18
CA TRP A 6 -9.77 8.57 4.36
C TRP A 6 -8.93 7.34 3.99
N CYS A 7 -9.37 6.52 3.03
CA CYS A 7 -8.57 5.41 2.53
C CYS A 7 -7.27 5.87 1.85
N ILE A 8 -7.29 6.98 1.08
CA ILE A 8 -6.07 7.57 0.52
C ILE A 8 -5.13 8.00 1.65
N LEU A 9 -5.63 8.69 2.67
CA LEU A 9 -4.82 9.10 3.83
C LEU A 9 -4.21 7.89 4.54
N VAL A 10 -5.00 6.87 4.84
CA VAL A 10 -4.50 5.64 5.48
C VAL A 10 -3.46 4.95 4.61
N ALA A 11 -3.68 4.85 3.30
CA ALA A 11 -2.72 4.28 2.37
C ALA A 11 -1.42 5.09 2.29
N ALA A 12 -1.50 6.42 2.39
CA ALA A 12 -0.32 7.31 2.42
C ALA A 12 0.50 7.14 3.71
N LEU A 13 -0.15 6.84 4.84
CA LEU A 13 0.52 6.65 6.13
C LEU A 13 1.09 5.24 6.32
N LEU A 14 0.54 4.25 5.60
CA LEU A 14 0.91 2.85 5.76
C LEU A 14 2.41 2.53 5.54
N PRO A 15 3.13 3.12 4.56
CA PRO A 15 4.57 2.91 4.41
C PRO A 15 5.37 3.29 5.67
N TYR A 16 4.95 4.35 6.38
CA TYR A 16 5.61 4.81 7.60
C TYR A 16 5.36 3.85 8.77
N VAL A 17 4.20 3.19 8.81
CA VAL A 17 3.95 2.11 9.79
C VAL A 17 4.95 0.98 9.58
N TRP A 18 5.20 0.55 8.33
CA TRP A 18 6.19 -0.48 8.04
C TRP A 18 7.62 -0.03 8.35
N TYR A 19 7.95 1.25 8.12
CA TYR A 19 9.23 1.83 8.54
C TYR A 19 9.45 1.68 10.05
N THR A 20 8.45 2.02 10.86
CA THR A 20 8.56 1.88 12.33
C THR A 20 8.75 0.43 12.76
N ALA A 21 8.03 -0.50 12.10
CA ALA A 21 8.18 -1.94 12.36
C ALA A 21 9.57 -2.46 11.94
N ALA A 22 10.12 -1.95 10.84
CA ALA A 22 11.46 -2.26 10.38
C ALA A 22 12.51 -1.76 11.38
N ARG A 23 12.37 -0.52 11.85
CA ARG A 23 13.29 0.10 12.82
C ARG A 23 13.28 -0.63 14.17
N ALA A 24 12.12 -1.08 14.62
CA ALA A 24 12.00 -1.86 15.85
C ALA A 24 12.77 -3.20 15.81
N GLY A 25 12.92 -3.79 14.61
CA GLY A 25 13.67 -5.04 14.44
C GLY A 25 15.15 -4.86 14.07
N ALA A 26 15.60 -3.63 13.77
CA ALA A 26 16.91 -3.36 13.18
C ALA A 26 18.01 -2.97 14.19
N GLY A 27 17.67 -2.80 15.48
CA GLY A 27 18.60 -2.30 16.49
C GLY A 27 18.90 -0.80 16.34
N ARG A 28 20.05 -0.34 16.88
CA ARG A 28 20.47 1.07 16.78
C ARG A 28 20.87 1.40 15.34
N ILE A 29 19.98 2.06 14.61
CA ILE A 29 20.27 2.70 13.33
C ILE A 29 20.78 4.11 13.61
N ASP A 30 21.86 4.50 12.92
CA ASP A 30 22.36 5.87 12.93
C ASP A 30 21.32 6.80 12.28
N ASN A 31 20.89 7.83 13.02
CA ASN A 31 19.94 8.81 12.55
C ASN A 31 20.53 9.82 11.56
N HIS A 32 21.87 9.88 11.42
CA HIS A 32 22.51 10.73 10.43
C HIS A 32 22.29 10.22 9.00
N ASP A 33 22.22 8.89 8.82
CA ASP A 33 21.81 8.27 7.55
C ASP A 33 20.99 6.99 7.78
N PRO A 34 19.70 7.15 8.12
CA PRO A 34 18.84 6.01 8.42
C PRO A 34 18.56 5.15 7.18
N ARG A 35 18.74 5.69 5.96
CA ARG A 35 18.47 4.96 4.72
C ARG A 35 19.58 3.97 4.42
N SER A 36 20.84 4.38 4.52
CA SER A 36 21.96 3.44 4.35
C SER A 36 21.98 2.39 5.46
N GLY A 37 21.65 2.77 6.70
CA GLY A 37 21.51 1.84 7.82
C GLY A 37 20.49 0.73 7.55
N MET A 38 19.32 1.09 6.99
CA MET A 38 18.28 0.12 6.60
C MET A 38 18.66 -0.71 5.36
N ALA A 39 19.42 -0.15 4.43
CA ALA A 39 19.88 -0.85 3.23
C ALA A 39 20.93 -1.94 3.54
N ARG A 40 21.68 -1.78 4.63
CA ARG A 40 22.67 -2.76 5.12
C ARG A 40 22.07 -3.95 5.86
N LEU A 41 20.74 -4.00 6.02
CA LEU A 41 20.08 -5.14 6.63
C LEU A 41 20.10 -6.30 5.62
N ASP A 42 20.97 -7.28 5.85
CA ASP A 42 21.15 -8.40 4.93
C ASP A 42 20.01 -9.41 5.01
N GLU A 43 19.45 -9.68 6.19
CA GLU A 43 18.37 -10.68 6.37
C GLU A 43 17.43 -10.34 7.54
N GLY A 44 16.34 -11.10 7.67
CA GLY A 44 15.45 -11.05 8.84
C GLY A 44 14.22 -10.13 8.72
N ARG A 45 13.51 -9.99 9.85
CA ARG A 45 12.20 -9.31 9.93
C ARG A 45 12.29 -7.82 9.64
N ALA A 46 13.39 -7.17 10.03
CA ALA A 46 13.63 -5.75 9.77
C ALA A 46 13.78 -5.47 8.27
N ARG A 47 14.59 -6.26 7.54
CA ARG A 47 14.71 -6.17 6.08
C ARG A 47 13.37 -6.38 5.40
N ARG A 48 12.60 -7.38 5.84
CA ARG A 48 11.26 -7.67 5.29
C ARG A 48 10.29 -6.50 5.50
N ALA A 49 10.29 -5.86 6.65
CA ALA A 49 9.46 -4.69 6.90
C ALA A 49 9.92 -3.45 6.08
N ASN A 50 11.23 -3.26 5.87
CA ASN A 50 11.77 -2.22 5.00
C ASN A 50 11.32 -2.43 3.53
N ASN A 51 11.34 -3.67 3.05
CA ASN A 51 10.84 -3.97 1.71
C ASN A 51 9.31 -3.80 1.60
N ALA A 52 8.56 -4.08 2.67
CA ALA A 52 7.12 -3.83 2.72
C ALA A 52 6.79 -2.33 2.64
N GLN A 53 7.62 -1.48 3.26
CA GLN A 53 7.53 -0.02 3.13
C GLN A 53 7.70 0.43 1.67
N TYR A 54 8.77 -0.01 0.98
CA TYR A 54 9.00 0.36 -0.41
C TYR A 54 7.84 -0.04 -1.31
N ASN A 55 7.35 -1.28 -1.16
CA ASN A 55 6.22 -1.74 -1.95
C ASN A 55 4.92 -0.94 -1.67
N ALA A 56 4.71 -0.51 -0.43
CA ALA A 56 3.58 0.35 -0.08
C ALA A 56 3.69 1.74 -0.75
N PHE A 57 4.90 2.32 -0.85
CA PHE A 57 5.13 3.58 -1.57
C PHE A 57 4.87 3.44 -3.07
N GLU A 58 5.33 2.35 -3.70
CA GLU A 58 5.09 2.07 -5.12
C GLU A 58 3.60 1.94 -5.45
N ALA A 59 2.84 1.23 -4.59
CA ALA A 59 1.42 1.01 -4.81
C ALA A 59 0.55 2.26 -4.54
N PHE A 60 1.03 3.18 -3.70
CA PHE A 60 0.25 4.35 -3.27
C PHE A 60 -0.12 5.28 -4.42
N ALA A 61 0.85 5.65 -5.27
CA ALA A 61 0.62 6.63 -6.33
C ALA A 61 -0.47 6.18 -7.32
N ALA A 62 -0.39 4.92 -7.76
CA ALA A 62 -1.39 4.35 -8.66
C ALA A 62 -2.77 4.26 -8.00
N PHE A 63 -2.84 3.88 -6.73
CA PHE A 63 -4.11 3.82 -5.99
C PHE A 63 -4.77 5.20 -5.82
N ALA A 64 -3.99 6.20 -5.39
CA ALA A 64 -4.50 7.56 -5.22
C ALA A 64 -5.02 8.12 -6.55
N ALA A 65 -4.27 7.94 -7.64
CA ALA A 65 -4.69 8.33 -8.97
C ALA A 65 -5.97 7.63 -9.39
N ALA A 66 -6.07 6.30 -9.22
CA ALA A 66 -7.24 5.52 -9.61
C ALA A 66 -8.52 5.94 -8.88
N VAL A 67 -8.44 6.20 -7.57
CA VAL A 67 -9.59 6.69 -6.78
C VAL A 67 -10.03 8.07 -7.26
N LEU A 68 -9.08 8.99 -7.49
CA LEU A 68 -9.39 10.34 -7.95
C LEU A 68 -9.96 10.34 -9.37
N MET A 69 -9.41 9.51 -10.28
CA MET A 69 -9.94 9.32 -11.62
C MET A 69 -11.38 8.81 -11.59
N ALA A 70 -11.67 7.77 -10.81
CA ALA A 70 -13.02 7.22 -10.70
C ALA A 70 -14.02 8.24 -10.13
N GLN A 71 -13.61 9.05 -9.16
CA GLN A 71 -14.46 10.14 -8.66
C GLN A 71 -14.69 11.23 -9.70
N ALA A 72 -13.64 11.65 -10.42
CA ALA A 72 -13.74 12.66 -11.47
C ALA A 72 -14.63 12.21 -12.64
N ALA A 73 -14.61 10.91 -12.97
CA ALA A 73 -15.47 10.29 -13.97
C ALA A 73 -16.93 10.09 -13.51
N GLY A 74 -17.26 10.41 -12.25
CA GLY A 74 -18.61 10.25 -11.72
C GLY A 74 -19.03 8.80 -11.46
N VAL A 75 -18.07 7.88 -11.27
CA VAL A 75 -18.37 6.50 -10.87
C VAL A 75 -19.05 6.49 -9.50
N ASP A 76 -19.97 5.55 -9.27
CA ASP A 76 -20.73 5.42 -8.03
C ASP A 76 -19.83 5.54 -6.76
N PRO A 77 -20.07 6.57 -5.91
CA PRO A 77 -19.29 6.80 -4.70
C PRO A 77 -19.27 5.63 -3.72
N ALA A 78 -20.34 4.83 -3.65
CA ALA A 78 -20.41 3.68 -2.75
C ALA A 78 -19.47 2.57 -3.21
N ARG A 79 -19.43 2.30 -4.51
CA ARG A 79 -18.51 1.35 -5.14
C ARG A 79 -17.05 1.76 -4.97
N ILE A 80 -16.74 3.05 -5.20
CA ILE A 80 -15.39 3.58 -4.98
C ILE A 80 -14.97 3.39 -3.51
N GLY A 81 -15.86 3.71 -2.56
CA GLY A 81 -15.59 3.56 -1.13
C GLY A 81 -15.30 2.11 -0.74
N MET A 82 -16.11 1.15 -1.21
CA MET A 82 -15.92 -0.27 -0.95
C MET A 82 -14.58 -0.78 -1.49
N LEU A 83 -14.23 -0.43 -2.73
CA LEU A 83 -12.97 -0.81 -3.35
C LEU A 83 -11.76 -0.17 -2.65
N ALA A 84 -11.89 1.10 -2.23
CA ALA A 84 -10.85 1.79 -1.48
C ALA A 84 -10.57 1.14 -0.12
N ILE A 85 -11.63 0.74 0.61
CA ILE A 85 -11.49 -0.03 1.85
C ILE A 85 -10.81 -1.37 1.58
N ALA A 86 -11.27 -2.11 0.56
CA ALA A 86 -10.69 -3.39 0.19
C ALA A 86 -9.19 -3.27 -0.12
N PHE A 87 -8.79 -2.23 -0.87
CA PHE A 87 -7.38 -1.97 -1.15
C PHE A 87 -6.55 -1.76 0.12
N VAL A 88 -7.03 -0.91 1.04
CA VAL A 88 -6.34 -0.66 2.32
C VAL A 88 -6.18 -1.95 3.13
N VAL A 89 -7.24 -2.75 3.26
CA VAL A 89 -7.18 -4.04 3.96
C VAL A 89 -6.17 -4.97 3.30
N LEU A 90 -6.18 -5.07 1.97
CA LEU A 90 -5.21 -5.88 1.22
C LEU A 90 -3.77 -5.41 1.42
N ARG A 91 -3.53 -4.09 1.52
CA ARG A 91 -2.18 -3.55 1.80
C ARG A 91 -1.72 -3.84 3.22
N VAL A 92 -2.62 -3.77 4.21
CA VAL A 92 -2.31 -4.16 5.60
C VAL A 92 -1.94 -5.64 5.66
N LEU A 93 -2.78 -6.51 5.08
CA LEU A 93 -2.53 -7.95 5.03
C LEU A 93 -1.24 -8.29 4.27
N HIS A 94 -1.00 -7.62 3.13
CA HIS A 94 0.23 -7.78 2.36
C HIS A 94 1.47 -7.52 3.22
N GLY A 95 1.50 -6.42 3.97
CA GLY A 95 2.61 -6.11 4.87
C GLY A 95 2.74 -7.13 6.01
N VAL A 96 1.63 -7.55 6.64
CA VAL A 96 1.65 -8.60 7.67
C VAL A 96 2.27 -9.90 7.13
N PHE A 97 1.85 -10.37 5.95
CA PHE A 97 2.42 -11.55 5.31
C PHE A 97 3.87 -11.37 4.89
N TYR A 98 4.28 -10.14 4.55
CA TYR A 98 5.67 -9.80 4.32
C TYR A 98 6.50 -10.02 5.59
N LEU A 99 6.04 -9.53 6.75
CA LEU A 99 6.73 -9.73 8.02
C LEU A 99 6.76 -11.21 8.43
N ALA A 100 5.66 -11.94 8.23
CA ALA A 100 5.51 -13.36 8.53
C ALA A 100 6.22 -14.30 7.54
N ASN A 101 6.81 -13.78 6.47
CA ASN A 101 7.49 -14.56 5.42
C ASN A 101 6.58 -15.56 4.68
N ILE A 102 5.28 -15.25 4.54
CA ILE A 102 4.31 -16.10 3.83
C ILE A 102 4.16 -15.61 2.38
N HIS A 103 5.04 -16.08 1.52
CA HIS A 103 5.19 -15.63 0.13
C HIS A 103 3.93 -15.79 -0.73
N ALA A 104 3.19 -16.92 -0.64
CA ALA A 104 2.01 -17.16 -1.46
C ALA A 104 0.86 -16.16 -1.17
N LEU A 105 0.53 -15.96 0.12
CA LEU A 105 -0.50 -14.98 0.51
C LEU A 105 -0.08 -13.54 0.23
N ARG A 106 1.23 -13.24 0.36
CA ARG A 106 1.77 -11.94 -0.06
C ARG A 106 1.48 -11.68 -1.54
N SER A 107 1.81 -12.61 -2.43
CA SER A 107 1.55 -12.44 -3.87
C SER A 107 0.06 -12.31 -4.17
N LEU A 108 -0.79 -13.07 -3.48
CA LEU A 108 -2.24 -12.97 -3.63
C LEU A 108 -2.78 -11.58 -3.23
N CYS A 109 -2.39 -11.06 -2.06
CA CYS A 109 -2.78 -9.71 -1.63
C CYS A 109 -2.24 -8.62 -2.55
N TRP A 110 -1.02 -8.82 -3.08
CA TRP A 110 -0.44 -7.91 -4.05
C TRP A 110 -1.30 -7.83 -5.31
N PHE A 111 -1.60 -8.99 -5.91
CA PHE A 111 -2.38 -9.12 -7.14
C PHE A 111 -3.81 -8.61 -6.97
N ALA A 112 -4.48 -8.97 -5.87
CA ALA A 112 -5.83 -8.48 -5.57
C ALA A 112 -5.87 -6.96 -5.44
N GLY A 113 -4.88 -6.34 -4.78
CA GLY A 113 -4.84 -4.89 -4.67
C GLY A 113 -4.51 -4.20 -6.01
N PHE A 114 -3.67 -4.82 -6.84
CA PHE A 114 -3.42 -4.34 -8.20
C PHE A 114 -4.70 -4.41 -9.05
N ALA A 115 -5.47 -5.50 -8.95
CA ALA A 115 -6.76 -5.65 -9.64
C ALA A 115 -7.76 -4.55 -9.24
N VAL A 116 -7.80 -4.16 -7.97
CA VAL A 116 -8.63 -3.03 -7.51
C VAL A 116 -8.26 -1.72 -8.20
N VAL A 117 -6.95 -1.42 -8.31
CA VAL A 117 -6.46 -0.22 -8.98
C VAL A 117 -6.85 -0.23 -10.47
N VAL A 118 -6.57 -1.32 -11.17
CA VAL A 118 -6.93 -1.48 -12.58
C VAL A 118 -8.43 -1.33 -12.79
N TRP A 119 -9.24 -1.92 -11.90
CA TRP A 119 -10.70 -1.85 -12.00
C TRP A 119 -11.24 -0.43 -11.83
N LEU A 120 -10.72 0.33 -10.85
CA LEU A 120 -11.09 1.74 -10.67
C LEU A 120 -10.74 2.59 -11.89
N MET A 121 -9.53 2.40 -12.45
CA MET A 121 -9.12 3.13 -13.66
C MET A 121 -9.95 2.74 -14.88
N ALA A 122 -10.24 1.45 -15.07
CA ALA A 122 -11.08 0.96 -16.17
C ALA A 122 -12.51 1.50 -16.07
N GLN A 123 -13.11 1.47 -14.88
CA GLN A 123 -14.43 2.06 -14.64
C GLN A 123 -14.45 3.56 -14.95
N ALA A 124 -13.39 4.30 -14.56
CA ALA A 124 -13.26 5.71 -14.89
C ALA A 124 -13.19 5.93 -16.41
N ALA A 125 -12.36 5.15 -17.11
CA ALA A 125 -12.19 5.27 -18.55
C ALA A 125 -13.49 4.97 -19.33
N MET A 126 -14.25 3.96 -18.90
CA MET A 126 -15.53 3.59 -19.53
C MET A 126 -16.67 4.58 -19.23
N HIS A 127 -16.58 5.36 -18.15
CA HIS A 127 -17.61 6.34 -17.79
C HIS A 127 -17.45 7.69 -18.50
N VAL A 128 -16.23 8.03 -18.93
CA VAL A 128 -15.92 9.28 -19.63
C VAL A 128 -16.12 9.15 -21.16
N ALA A 129 -16.12 7.91 -21.68
CA ALA A 129 -16.39 7.60 -23.08
C ALA A 129 -17.89 7.60 -23.38
#